data_AF-A0A9J6C4V8-F1
#
_entry.id   AF-A0A9J6C4V8-F1
#
_cell.length_a   1.000
_cell.length_b   1.000
_cell.length_c   1.000
_cell.angle_alpha   90.00
_cell.angle_beta   90.00
_cell.angle_gamma   90.00
#
_symmetry.space_group_name_H-M   'P 1'
#
loop_
_entity.id
_entity.type
_entity.pdbx_description
1 polymer ?
#
loop_
_entity_poly.entity_id
_entity_poly.type
_entity_poly.pdbx_seq_one_letter_code
_entity_poly.pdbx_strand_id
1 'polypeptide(L)'
;MINKTHLLIASIILLVFAVEKGFSIKCWECRSDSDPKCADPFDNSTLSITDCRQVEPKEHLPGVKATMCRKIRQKVHGEWRYFRSCAWMGEPGIEGDERFCLMRTGTYNIFMEYCTCNSKDGCNTGGKNNPKLLQIGLLCLLAVLIFSTIILSVNAIRCYQCSSQTDPKGIDNCGAYVKFNKTQNIAIECNSDESHMPGSFCMKVVQQGPRGFIWDGRWRQVIRRCASVADTGVTGVCNWGVYENGVYWEECYCAEDSCNNSTSIKVSMKFVFSLLIFITISKYLNS
;
A
#
# COMPACT_ATOMS: atom_id res chain seq x y z
N MET A 1 -23.78 20.62 30.37
CA MET A 1 -24.93 20.96 29.49
C MET A 1 -24.68 20.30 28.14
N ILE A 2 -25.48 19.29 27.77
CA ILE A 2 -25.33 18.61 26.48
C ILE A 2 -25.78 19.59 25.40
N ASN A 3 -24.85 20.01 24.53
CA ASN A 3 -25.10 21.02 23.51
C ASN A 3 -26.05 20.45 22.44
N LYS A 4 -27.01 21.26 21.95
CA LYS A 4 -28.09 20.83 21.03
C LYS A 4 -27.55 20.15 19.76
N THR A 5 -26.35 20.52 19.33
CA THR A 5 -25.63 19.86 18.24
C THR A 5 -25.29 18.40 18.52
N HIS A 6 -24.93 18.03 19.75
CA HIS A 6 -24.65 16.62 20.11
C HIS A 6 -25.93 15.77 20.13
N LEU A 7 -27.06 16.35 20.53
CA LEU A 7 -28.37 15.69 20.47
C LEU A 7 -28.83 15.44 19.02
N LEU A 8 -28.60 16.42 18.13
CA LEU A 8 -28.85 16.29 16.69
C LEU A 8 -27.94 15.24 16.04
N ILE A 9 -26.65 15.22 16.38
CA ILE A 9 -25.72 14.22 15.86
C ILE A 9 -26.10 12.82 16.35
N ALA A 10 -26.43 12.67 17.64
CA ALA A 10 -26.87 11.40 18.20
C ALA A 10 -28.17 10.88 17.56
N SER A 11 -29.14 11.77 17.28
CA SER A 11 -30.40 11.37 16.63
C SER A 11 -30.21 10.98 15.16
N ILE A 12 -29.34 11.66 14.42
CA ILE A 12 -28.97 11.29 13.05
C ILE A 12 -28.26 9.93 13.03
N ILE A 13 -27.32 9.71 13.96
CA ILE A 13 -26.63 8.42 14.10
C ILE A 13 -27.63 7.30 14.41
N LEU A 14 -28.57 7.52 15.33
CA LEU A 14 -29.62 6.56 15.67
C LEU A 14 -30.54 6.26 14.47
N LEU A 15 -30.88 7.26 13.67
CA LEU A 15 -31.65 7.10 12.42
C LEU A 15 -30.88 6.32 11.36
N VAL A 16 -29.56 6.50 11.23
CA VAL A 16 -28.72 5.74 10.30
C VAL A 16 -28.63 4.27 10.72
N PHE A 17 -28.56 3.98 12.03
CA PHE A 17 -28.60 2.61 12.55
C PHE A 17 -29.99 1.97 12.54
N ALA A 18 -31.07 2.77 12.56
CA ALA A 18 -32.45 2.28 12.52
C ALA A 18 -32.91 1.87 11.11
N VAL A 19 -32.17 2.21 10.05
CA VAL A 19 -32.42 1.69 8.71
C VAL A 19 -31.68 0.36 8.56
N GLU A 20 -32.20 -0.69 9.18
CA GLU A 20 -31.95 -2.03 8.67
C GLU A 20 -32.58 -2.09 7.28
N LYS A 21 -31.76 -1.81 6.26
CA LYS A 21 -32.11 -2.11 4.89
C LYS A 21 -32.29 -3.62 4.82
N GLY A 22 -33.53 -4.08 4.90
CA GLY A 22 -33.89 -5.38 4.39
C GLY A 22 -33.58 -5.35 2.90
N PHE A 23 -32.39 -5.77 2.50
CA PHE A 23 -32.06 -5.96 1.10
C PHE A 23 -32.73 -7.26 0.62
N SER A 24 -33.46 -7.14 -0.47
CA SER A 24 -33.96 -8.28 -1.25
C SER A 24 -32.95 -8.58 -2.34
N ILE A 25 -32.71 -9.86 -2.63
CA ILE A 25 -31.90 -10.22 -3.79
C ILE A 25 -32.68 -9.95 -5.07
N LYS A 26 -31.98 -9.46 -6.09
CA LYS A 26 -32.53 -9.27 -7.44
C LYS A 26 -31.95 -10.31 -8.39
N CYS A 27 -32.79 -10.93 -9.20
CA CYS A 27 -32.40 -12.04 -10.07
C CYS A 27 -32.87 -11.83 -11.50
N TRP A 28 -32.14 -12.41 -12.45
CA TRP A 28 -32.60 -12.46 -13.85
C TRP A 28 -33.77 -13.45 -13.95
N GLU A 29 -34.86 -13.02 -14.57
CA GLU A 29 -36.03 -13.85 -14.82
C GLU A 29 -36.32 -13.92 -16.32
N CYS A 30 -36.05 -15.08 -16.91
CA CYS A 30 -36.24 -15.29 -18.33
C CYS A 30 -36.26 -16.77 -18.67
N ARG A 31 -36.73 -17.09 -19.87
CA ARG A 31 -36.67 -18.43 -20.43
C ARG A 31 -36.20 -18.38 -21.88
N SER A 32 -35.32 -19.32 -22.26
CA SER A 32 -34.71 -19.31 -23.60
C SER A 32 -35.63 -19.81 -24.71
N ASP A 33 -36.77 -20.41 -24.37
CA ASP A 33 -37.82 -20.79 -25.33
C ASP A 33 -38.60 -19.55 -25.82
N SER A 34 -38.76 -18.55 -24.95
CA SER A 34 -39.44 -17.28 -25.28
C SER A 34 -38.49 -16.18 -25.72
N ASP A 35 -37.28 -16.11 -25.13
CA ASP A 35 -36.28 -15.11 -25.44
C ASP A 35 -34.90 -15.76 -25.68
N PRO A 36 -34.42 -15.83 -26.93
CA PRO A 36 -33.11 -16.39 -27.26
C PRO A 36 -31.94 -15.79 -26.48
N LYS A 37 -32.05 -14.52 -26.03
CA LYS A 37 -31.01 -13.85 -25.23
C LYS A 37 -30.82 -14.47 -23.85
N CYS A 38 -31.81 -15.22 -23.35
CA CYS A 38 -31.74 -15.92 -22.08
C CYS A 38 -30.85 -17.18 -22.11
N ALA A 39 -30.48 -17.66 -23.31
CA ALA A 39 -29.60 -18.81 -23.50
C ALA A 39 -28.20 -18.58 -22.90
N ASP A 40 -27.29 -19.55 -23.07
CA ASP A 40 -25.87 -19.34 -22.83
C ASP A 40 -25.14 -19.25 -24.17
N PRO A 41 -24.36 -18.19 -24.44
CA PRO A 41 -24.01 -17.08 -23.54
C PRO A 41 -25.20 -16.16 -23.23
N PHE A 42 -25.30 -15.74 -21.97
CA PHE A 42 -26.38 -14.89 -21.48
C PHE A 42 -26.20 -13.43 -21.90
N ASP A 43 -27.22 -12.85 -22.54
CA ASP A 43 -27.28 -11.43 -22.89
C ASP A 43 -28.34 -10.73 -22.02
N ASN A 44 -27.88 -9.77 -21.21
CA ASN A 44 -28.71 -9.00 -20.28
C ASN A 44 -29.02 -7.58 -20.77
N SER A 45 -28.68 -7.24 -22.01
CA SER A 45 -28.79 -5.88 -22.57
C SER A 45 -30.22 -5.32 -22.55
N THR A 46 -31.22 -6.18 -22.72
CA THR A 46 -32.63 -5.78 -22.82
C THR A 46 -33.51 -6.34 -21.71
N LEU A 47 -32.95 -7.14 -20.80
CA LEU A 47 -33.70 -7.73 -19.69
C LEU A 47 -33.66 -6.79 -18.48
N SER A 48 -34.77 -6.69 -17.76
CA SER A 48 -34.82 -6.06 -16.44
C SER A 48 -34.56 -7.10 -15.36
N ILE A 49 -33.91 -6.67 -14.27
CA ILE A 49 -33.66 -7.55 -13.13
C ILE A 49 -34.88 -7.50 -12.18
N THR A 50 -35.38 -8.67 -11.79
CA THR A 50 -36.57 -8.79 -10.93
C THR A 50 -36.17 -8.78 -9.46
N ASP A 51 -36.88 -8.01 -8.62
CA ASP A 51 -36.75 -8.07 -7.17
C ASP A 51 -37.52 -9.28 -6.61
N CYS A 52 -36.81 -10.22 -5.97
CA CYS A 52 -37.41 -11.47 -5.48
C CYS A 52 -38.38 -11.32 -4.30
N ARG A 53 -38.57 -10.12 -3.75
CA ARG A 53 -39.65 -9.84 -2.79
C ARG A 53 -40.97 -9.49 -3.47
N GLN A 54 -40.91 -9.02 -4.71
CA GLN A 54 -42.10 -8.56 -5.44
C GLN A 54 -42.74 -9.69 -6.26
N VAL A 55 -42.09 -10.86 -6.35
CA VAL A 55 -42.65 -12.02 -7.04
C VAL A 55 -43.81 -12.61 -6.25
N GLU A 56 -44.85 -13.04 -6.97
CA GLU A 56 -46.03 -13.63 -6.35
C GLU A 56 -45.66 -14.91 -5.58
N PRO A 57 -46.18 -15.09 -4.35
CA PRO A 57 -46.06 -16.34 -3.62
C PRO A 57 -46.61 -17.51 -4.42
N LYS A 58 -45.93 -18.65 -4.41
CA LYS A 58 -46.43 -19.86 -5.06
C LYS A 58 -47.49 -20.51 -4.17
N GLU A 59 -48.67 -20.79 -4.74
CA GLU A 59 -49.78 -21.44 -4.03
C GLU A 59 -49.36 -22.75 -3.34
N HIS A 60 -48.49 -23.53 -3.99
CA HIS A 60 -47.97 -24.80 -3.47
C HIS A 60 -46.82 -24.63 -2.45
N LEU A 61 -46.38 -23.40 -2.14
CA LEU A 61 -45.33 -23.09 -1.15
C LEU A 61 -45.78 -21.92 -0.24
N PRO A 62 -46.80 -22.14 0.61
CA PRO A 62 -47.28 -21.09 1.50
C PRO A 62 -46.20 -20.69 2.51
N GLY A 63 -45.99 -19.37 2.67
CA GLY A 63 -45.08 -18.80 3.67
C GLY A 63 -43.58 -18.81 3.31
N VAL A 64 -43.20 -19.34 2.14
CA VAL A 64 -41.79 -19.43 1.72
C VAL A 64 -41.39 -18.19 0.91
N LYS A 65 -40.29 -17.53 1.30
CA LYS A 65 -39.76 -16.35 0.61
C LYS A 65 -38.66 -16.74 -0.37
N ALA A 66 -38.61 -16.06 -1.52
CA ALA A 66 -37.49 -16.21 -2.44
C ALA A 66 -36.28 -15.41 -1.96
N THR A 67 -35.21 -16.10 -1.59
CA THR A 67 -33.99 -15.50 -0.98
C THR A 67 -32.73 -15.72 -1.81
N MET A 68 -32.85 -16.39 -2.96
CA MET A 68 -31.73 -16.75 -3.82
C MET A 68 -32.13 -16.65 -5.29
N CYS A 69 -31.15 -16.55 -6.18
CA CYS A 69 -31.34 -16.71 -7.61
C CYS A 69 -31.15 -18.17 -8.02
N ARG A 70 -31.81 -18.54 -9.12
CA ARG A 70 -31.69 -19.86 -9.72
C ARG A 70 -31.48 -19.76 -11.22
N LYS A 71 -30.63 -20.64 -11.74
CA LYS A 71 -30.49 -20.97 -13.14
C LYS A 71 -30.72 -22.46 -13.30
N ILE A 72 -31.58 -22.84 -14.24
CA ILE A 72 -31.84 -24.22 -14.62
C ILE A 72 -31.42 -24.39 -16.07
N ARG A 73 -30.59 -25.40 -16.33
CA ARG A 73 -30.26 -25.84 -17.68
C ARG A 73 -30.94 -27.20 -17.89
N GLN A 74 -31.88 -27.25 -18.81
CA GLN A 74 -32.71 -28.42 -19.12
C GLN A 74 -32.43 -28.90 -20.54
N LYS A 75 -32.22 -30.20 -20.74
CA LYS A 75 -32.18 -30.84 -22.07
C LYS A 75 -33.43 -31.67 -22.28
N VAL A 76 -34.20 -31.41 -23.33
CA VAL A 76 -35.39 -32.20 -23.71
C VAL A 76 -35.31 -32.49 -25.20
N HIS A 77 -35.45 -33.75 -25.59
CA HIS A 77 -35.34 -34.21 -26.99
C HIS A 77 -34.08 -33.74 -27.73
N GLY A 78 -32.96 -33.57 -27.03
CA GLY A 78 -31.69 -33.14 -27.62
C GLY A 78 -31.44 -31.62 -27.57
N GLU A 79 -32.48 -30.81 -27.33
CA GLU A 79 -32.39 -29.36 -27.28
C GLU A 79 -32.22 -28.83 -25.86
N TRP A 80 -31.34 -27.84 -25.71
CA TRP A 80 -31.10 -27.17 -24.43
C TRP A 80 -32.04 -25.98 -24.25
N ARG A 81 -32.60 -25.87 -23.05
CA ARG A 81 -33.42 -24.74 -22.59
C ARG A 81 -32.86 -24.21 -21.28
N TYR A 82 -32.85 -22.90 -21.15
CA TYR A 82 -32.32 -22.19 -20.00
C TYR A 82 -33.45 -21.42 -19.34
N PHE A 83 -33.58 -21.59 -18.02
CA PHE A 83 -34.56 -20.91 -17.20
C PHE A 83 -33.83 -20.19 -16.08
N ARG A 84 -34.11 -18.90 -15.93
CA ARG A 84 -33.57 -18.06 -14.86
C ARG A 84 -34.74 -17.53 -14.07
N SER A 85 -34.67 -17.63 -12.74
CA SER A 85 -35.75 -17.16 -11.86
C SER A 85 -35.22 -16.86 -10.47
N CYS A 86 -36.02 -16.17 -9.66
CA CYS A 86 -35.90 -16.26 -8.21
C CYS A 86 -36.11 -17.72 -7.75
N ALA A 87 -35.50 -18.10 -6.63
CA ALA A 87 -35.66 -19.42 -6.01
C ALA A 87 -36.19 -19.31 -4.59
N TRP A 88 -37.20 -20.13 -4.32
CA TRP A 88 -37.89 -20.24 -3.03
C TRP A 88 -37.30 -21.34 -2.14
N MET A 89 -36.50 -22.25 -2.70
CA MET A 89 -35.97 -23.41 -2.00
C MET A 89 -34.62 -23.83 -2.58
N GLY A 90 -33.85 -24.58 -1.77
CA GLY A 90 -32.51 -25.06 -2.10
C GLY A 90 -31.44 -24.40 -1.25
N GLU A 91 -30.19 -24.84 -1.46
CA GLU A 91 -29.00 -24.24 -0.85
C GLU A 91 -28.16 -23.57 -1.95
N PRO A 92 -27.43 -22.47 -1.66
CA PRO A 92 -26.47 -21.90 -2.61
C PRO A 92 -25.35 -22.90 -2.92
N GLY A 93 -25.21 -23.29 -4.19
CA GLY A 93 -24.17 -24.21 -4.63
C GLY A 93 -24.22 -25.62 -4.03
N ILE A 94 -23.08 -26.30 -4.05
CA ILE A 94 -22.83 -27.56 -3.33
C ILE A 94 -21.86 -27.24 -2.18
N GLU A 95 -22.24 -27.55 -0.94
CA GLU A 95 -21.46 -27.20 0.26
C GLU A 95 -21.14 -25.69 0.37
N GLY A 96 -21.99 -24.83 -0.21
CA GLY A 96 -21.81 -23.38 -0.23
C GLY A 96 -20.97 -22.83 -1.39
N ASP A 97 -20.38 -23.68 -2.24
CA ASP A 97 -19.67 -23.22 -3.44
C ASP A 97 -20.62 -23.10 -4.63
N GLU A 98 -21.07 -21.87 -4.91
CA GLU A 98 -22.01 -21.52 -5.98
C GLU A 98 -21.53 -21.84 -7.41
N ARG A 99 -20.24 -22.21 -7.58
CA ARG A 99 -19.71 -22.61 -8.88
C ARG A 99 -20.15 -24.01 -9.28
N PHE A 100 -20.49 -24.85 -8.31
CA PHE A 100 -20.94 -26.21 -8.56
C PHE A 100 -22.47 -26.29 -8.57
N CYS A 101 -23.01 -26.97 -9.57
CA CYS A 101 -24.44 -27.11 -9.77
C CYS A 101 -24.88 -28.57 -9.61
N LEU A 102 -26.10 -28.75 -9.10
CA LEU A 102 -26.67 -30.08 -8.91
C LEU A 102 -27.22 -30.61 -10.24
N MET A 103 -26.64 -31.68 -10.76
CA MET A 103 -27.13 -32.39 -11.95
C MET A 103 -28.08 -33.52 -11.56
N ARG A 104 -29.24 -33.61 -12.23
CA ARG A 104 -30.20 -34.70 -12.13
C ARG A 104 -30.49 -35.25 -13.52
N THR A 105 -30.25 -36.55 -13.71
CA THR A 105 -30.52 -37.26 -14.96
C THR A 105 -31.84 -38.01 -14.83
N GLY A 106 -32.77 -37.81 -15.78
CA GLY A 106 -34.03 -38.54 -15.87
C GLY A 106 -34.01 -39.66 -16.91
N THR A 107 -35.13 -40.36 -17.05
CA THR A 107 -35.41 -41.29 -18.15
C THR A 107 -35.66 -40.54 -19.47
N TYR A 108 -35.32 -41.14 -20.61
CA TYR A 108 -35.51 -40.58 -21.97
C TYR A 108 -34.67 -39.33 -22.33
N ASN A 109 -33.36 -39.33 -22.01
CA ASN A 109 -32.43 -38.23 -22.38
C ASN A 109 -32.82 -36.84 -21.85
N ILE A 110 -33.51 -36.80 -20.71
CA ILE A 110 -33.85 -35.55 -20.01
C ILE A 110 -32.78 -35.28 -18.97
N PHE A 111 -32.07 -34.16 -19.13
CA PHE A 111 -31.03 -33.71 -18.20
C PHE A 111 -31.44 -32.39 -17.56
N MET A 112 -31.31 -32.27 -16.24
CA MET A 112 -31.66 -31.07 -15.49
C MET A 112 -30.49 -30.69 -14.59
N GLU A 113 -29.94 -29.50 -14.79
CA GLU A 113 -28.92 -28.92 -13.92
C GLU A 113 -29.50 -27.73 -13.18
N TYR A 114 -29.39 -27.74 -11.86
CA TYR A 114 -29.89 -26.68 -10.97
C TYR A 114 -28.69 -25.95 -10.35
N CYS A 115 -28.55 -24.66 -10.66
CA CYS A 115 -27.59 -23.77 -10.04
C CYS A 115 -28.33 -22.74 -9.19
N THR A 116 -28.04 -22.67 -7.91
CA THR A 116 -28.62 -21.71 -6.95
C THR A 116 -27.50 -20.87 -6.35
N CYS A 117 -27.76 -19.57 -6.19
CA CYS A 117 -26.77 -18.62 -5.69
C CYS A 117 -27.45 -17.47 -4.93
N ASN A 118 -26.78 -16.92 -3.93
CA ASN A 118 -27.23 -15.74 -3.19
C ASN A 118 -26.09 -14.73 -2.90
N SER A 119 -24.90 -14.91 -3.49
CA SER A 119 -23.74 -14.05 -3.22
C SER A 119 -23.94 -12.59 -3.65
N LYS A 120 -24.73 -12.35 -4.71
CA LYS A 120 -24.94 -11.02 -5.30
C LYS A 120 -26.20 -10.98 -6.18
N ASP A 121 -26.71 -9.78 -6.42
CA ASP A 121 -27.73 -9.55 -7.42
C ASP A 121 -27.27 -10.05 -8.81
N GLY A 122 -28.17 -10.76 -9.51
CA GLY A 122 -27.91 -11.31 -10.84
C GLY A 122 -26.79 -12.37 -10.86
N CYS A 123 -26.54 -13.07 -9.75
CA CYS A 123 -25.56 -14.16 -9.71
C CYS A 123 -25.91 -15.31 -10.68
N ASN A 124 -27.18 -15.45 -11.09
CA ASN A 124 -27.65 -16.44 -12.04
C ASN A 124 -27.37 -16.10 -13.52
N THR A 125 -26.36 -15.28 -13.84
CA THR A 125 -25.92 -14.96 -15.21
C THR A 125 -25.15 -16.10 -15.88
N GLY A 126 -24.48 -16.96 -15.11
CA GLY A 126 -23.69 -18.11 -15.60
C GLY A 126 -22.25 -18.06 -15.12
N GLY A 127 -21.56 -19.20 -15.21
CA GLY A 127 -20.14 -19.32 -14.86
C GLY A 127 -19.29 -18.46 -15.79
N LYS A 128 -19.00 -17.22 -15.40
CA LYS A 128 -17.96 -16.44 -16.05
C LYS A 128 -16.64 -17.13 -15.73
N ASN A 129 -16.01 -17.73 -16.75
CA ASN A 129 -14.59 -18.03 -16.72
C ASN A 129 -13.88 -16.71 -16.37
N ASN A 130 -13.51 -16.56 -15.10
CA ASN A 130 -12.88 -15.34 -14.62
C ASN A 130 -11.50 -15.26 -15.31
N PRO A 131 -11.22 -14.28 -16.18
CA PRO A 131 -9.87 -14.08 -16.73
C PRO A 131 -8.92 -13.50 -15.66
N LYS A 132 -9.19 -13.73 -14.38
CA LYS A 132 -8.40 -13.20 -13.26
C LYS A 132 -6.98 -13.76 -13.25
N LEU A 133 -6.76 -14.97 -13.77
CA LEU A 133 -5.43 -15.59 -13.80
C LEU A 133 -4.44 -14.83 -14.71
N LEU A 134 -4.91 -14.35 -15.87
CA LEU A 134 -4.08 -13.58 -16.82
C LEU A 134 -3.75 -12.17 -16.28
N GLN A 135 -4.72 -11.58 -15.57
CA GLN A 135 -4.58 -10.24 -15.00
C GLN A 135 -3.65 -10.20 -13.78
N ILE A 136 -3.65 -11.27 -12.96
CA ILE A 136 -2.71 -11.44 -11.85
C ILE A 136 -1.28 -11.64 -12.38
N GLY A 137 -1.10 -12.46 -13.44
CA GLY A 137 0.22 -12.68 -14.05
C GLY A 137 0.87 -11.39 -14.57
N LEU A 138 0.09 -10.52 -15.20
CA LEU A 138 0.57 -9.23 -15.71
C LEU A 138 0.94 -8.26 -14.57
N LEU A 139 0.16 -8.23 -13.49
CA LEU A 139 0.44 -7.41 -12.31
C LEU A 139 1.71 -7.88 -11.58
N CYS A 140 1.93 -9.19 -11.47
CA CYS A 140 3.16 -9.74 -10.90
C CYS A 140 4.40 -9.41 -11.74
N LEU A 141 4.31 -9.49 -13.07
CA LEU A 141 5.42 -9.13 -13.97
C LEU A 141 5.79 -7.65 -13.84
N LEU A 142 4.79 -6.75 -13.82
CA LEU A 142 5.01 -5.32 -13.62
C LEU A 142 5.65 -5.01 -12.26
N ALA A 143 5.21 -5.70 -11.19
CA ALA A 143 5.79 -5.54 -9.86
C ALA A 143 7.26 -5.98 -9.80
N VAL A 144 7.62 -7.09 -10.46
CA VAL A 144 9.01 -7.58 -10.56
C VAL A 144 9.88 -6.59 -11.34
N LEU A 145 9.37 -6.06 -12.46
CA LEU A 145 10.10 -5.06 -13.25
C LEU A 145 10.34 -3.76 -12.46
N ILE A 146 9.33 -3.26 -11.75
CA ILE A 146 9.47 -2.07 -10.89
C ILE A 146 10.44 -2.35 -9.72
N PHE A 147 10.42 -3.53 -9.12
CA PHE A 147 11.34 -3.87 -8.04
C PHE A 147 12.79 -3.98 -8.54
N SER A 148 12.99 -4.50 -9.75
CA SER A 148 14.32 -4.59 -10.37
C SER A 148 14.94 -3.23 -10.69
N THR A 149 14.14 -2.22 -11.07
CA THR A 149 14.64 -0.87 -11.31
C THR A 149 14.99 -0.12 -10.02
N ILE A 150 14.33 -0.45 -8.90
CA ILE A 150 14.62 0.14 -7.58
C ILE A 150 15.91 -0.42 -6.96
N ILE A 151 16.25 -1.70 -7.21
CA ILE A 151 17.48 -2.32 -6.67
C ILE A 151 18.75 -1.76 -7.33
N LEU A 152 18.68 -1.26 -8.56
CA LEU A 152 19.84 -0.79 -9.31
C LEU A 152 20.30 0.63 -8.96
N SER A 153 19.57 1.39 -8.15
CA SER A 153 20.04 2.70 -7.68
C SER A 153 20.92 2.56 -6.44
N VAL A 154 22.14 2.04 -6.61
CA VAL A 154 23.19 2.15 -5.60
C VAL A 154 23.89 3.48 -5.80
N ASN A 155 23.32 4.56 -5.26
CA ASN A 155 24.01 5.84 -5.21
C ASN A 155 25.10 5.75 -4.14
N ALA A 156 26.35 6.05 -4.49
CA ALA A 156 27.40 6.19 -3.48
C ALA A 156 27.12 7.42 -2.60
N ILE A 157 27.48 7.33 -1.33
CA ILE A 157 27.25 8.39 -0.34
C ILE A 157 27.93 9.69 -0.79
N ARG A 158 27.27 10.83 -0.59
CA ARG A 158 27.83 12.15 -0.89
C ARG A 158 28.22 12.90 0.37
N CYS A 159 29.44 13.40 0.45
CA CYS A 159 29.96 14.10 1.62
C CYS A 159 30.58 15.46 1.26
N TYR A 160 30.51 16.42 2.18
CA TYR A 160 31.27 17.67 2.00
C TYR A 160 32.76 17.39 2.18
N GLN A 161 33.59 17.95 1.29
CA GLN A 161 35.05 17.85 1.37
C GLN A 161 35.68 19.24 1.49
N CYS A 162 36.40 19.48 2.57
CA CYS A 162 37.11 20.73 2.82
C CYS A 162 38.15 20.57 3.94
N SER A 163 39.16 21.45 3.93
CA SER A 163 40.12 21.60 5.03
C SER A 163 40.34 23.08 5.29
N SER A 164 40.14 23.52 6.53
CA SER A 164 40.40 24.93 6.89
C SER A 164 41.89 25.29 6.88
N GLN A 165 42.80 24.31 6.76
CA GLN A 165 44.24 24.59 6.57
C GLN A 165 44.56 25.07 5.16
N THR A 166 43.77 24.64 4.18
CA THR A 166 43.96 25.00 2.76
C THR A 166 43.10 26.19 2.35
N ASP A 167 42.34 26.77 3.29
CA ASP A 167 41.52 27.94 3.02
C ASP A 167 42.39 29.18 2.78
N PRO A 168 42.03 30.06 1.82
CA PRO A 168 42.72 31.33 1.63
C PRO A 168 42.69 32.21 2.88
N LYS A 169 43.70 33.06 3.05
CA LYS A 169 43.81 33.94 4.23
C LYS A 169 42.55 34.80 4.40
N GLY A 170 41.88 34.65 5.55
CA GLY A 170 40.67 35.40 5.90
C GLY A 170 39.36 34.79 5.40
N ILE A 171 39.41 33.63 4.74
CA ILE A 171 38.23 32.87 4.28
C ILE A 171 38.09 31.62 5.14
N ASP A 172 36.85 31.25 5.49
CA ASP A 172 36.53 30.05 6.26
C ASP A 172 35.46 29.23 5.51
N ASN A 173 35.88 28.47 4.50
CA ASN A 173 34.95 27.68 3.70
C ASN A 173 34.48 26.44 4.46
N CYS A 174 35.34 25.91 5.34
CA CYS A 174 35.08 24.66 6.05
C CYS A 174 34.29 24.83 7.37
N GLY A 175 34.06 26.08 7.79
CA GLY A 175 33.31 26.44 8.99
C GLY A 175 34.07 26.09 10.26
N ALA A 176 35.34 26.48 10.34
CA ALA A 176 36.20 26.34 11.52
C ALA A 176 35.86 27.38 12.60
N TYR A 177 35.56 28.61 12.20
CA TYR A 177 35.24 29.73 13.08
C TYR A 177 33.79 30.18 12.90
N VAL A 178 33.21 30.02 11.71
CA VAL A 178 31.80 30.30 11.42
C VAL A 178 30.98 29.02 11.19
N LYS A 179 29.64 29.16 11.13
CA LYS A 179 28.77 28.03 10.78
C LYS A 179 29.03 27.58 9.34
N PHE A 180 29.10 26.27 9.14
CA PHE A 180 29.31 25.69 7.82
C PHE A 180 28.19 26.02 6.86
N ASN A 181 28.55 26.62 5.72
CA ASN A 181 27.59 27.01 4.70
C ASN A 181 27.39 25.90 3.67
N LYS A 182 26.21 25.29 3.67
CA LYS A 182 25.86 24.19 2.75
C LYS A 182 25.58 24.66 1.33
N THR A 183 25.28 25.94 1.11
CA THR A 183 24.99 26.43 -0.25
C THR A 183 26.25 26.77 -1.03
N GLN A 184 27.35 27.06 -0.33
CA GLN A 184 28.65 27.38 -0.93
C GLN A 184 29.56 26.15 -1.05
N ASN A 185 29.23 25.05 -0.38
CA ASN A 185 29.96 23.79 -0.46
C ASN A 185 29.08 22.74 -1.12
N ILE A 186 29.57 22.07 -2.16
CA ILE A 186 28.84 21.00 -2.85
C ILE A 186 29.31 19.66 -2.28
N ALA A 187 28.37 18.79 -1.90
CA ALA A 187 28.71 17.44 -1.47
C ALA A 187 29.09 16.58 -2.68
N ILE A 188 30.24 15.93 -2.61
CA ILE A 188 30.78 15.12 -3.69
C ILE A 188 30.61 13.63 -3.39
N GLU A 189 30.54 12.84 -4.45
CA GLU A 189 30.33 11.40 -4.37
C GLU A 189 31.59 10.68 -3.89
N CYS A 190 31.47 9.87 -2.85
CA CYS A 190 32.64 9.29 -2.21
C CYS A 190 33.31 8.18 -3.02
N ASN A 191 32.70 7.63 -4.07
CA ASN A 191 33.35 6.65 -4.95
C ASN A 191 33.73 7.25 -6.31
N SER A 192 33.73 8.58 -6.44
CA SER A 192 34.14 9.26 -7.65
C SER A 192 35.58 9.76 -7.56
N ASP A 193 36.18 10.07 -8.70
CA ASP A 193 37.56 10.53 -8.83
C ASP A 193 37.79 11.91 -8.19
N GLU A 194 36.72 12.66 -7.93
CA GLU A 194 36.77 13.94 -7.21
C GLU A 194 36.97 13.76 -5.70
N SER A 195 36.79 12.55 -5.17
CA SER A 195 36.95 12.29 -3.74
C SER A 195 38.43 12.14 -3.36
N HIS A 196 38.85 12.80 -2.26
CA HIS A 196 40.22 12.62 -1.74
C HIS A 196 40.50 11.19 -1.28
N MET A 197 39.46 10.42 -0.93
CA MET A 197 39.56 9.04 -0.49
C MET A 197 38.21 8.34 -0.68
N PRO A 198 38.17 7.11 -1.21
CA PRO A 198 36.94 6.37 -1.35
C PRO A 198 36.36 5.94 0.00
N GLY A 199 35.03 5.86 0.11
CA GLY A 199 34.43 5.45 1.38
C GLY A 199 32.90 5.46 1.42
N SER A 200 32.35 4.79 2.44
CA SER A 200 30.92 4.68 2.70
C SER A 200 30.43 5.54 3.87
N PHE A 201 31.31 6.34 4.47
CA PHE A 201 30.99 7.22 5.59
C PHE A 201 31.43 8.65 5.31
N CYS A 202 30.68 9.62 5.81
CA CYS A 202 31.18 10.98 5.93
C CYS A 202 31.86 11.16 7.28
N MET A 203 33.00 11.86 7.28
CA MET A 203 33.77 12.17 8.47
C MET A 203 33.89 13.70 8.64
N LYS A 204 33.90 14.12 9.90
CA LYS A 204 34.27 15.49 10.31
C LYS A 204 35.25 15.41 11.47
N VAL A 205 36.42 16.02 11.31
CA VAL A 205 37.43 16.15 12.36
C VAL A 205 37.56 17.62 12.73
N VAL A 206 37.54 17.90 14.03
CA VAL A 206 37.80 19.22 14.60
C VAL A 206 39.02 19.12 15.49
N GLN A 207 40.01 19.98 15.28
CA GLN A 207 41.15 20.12 16.17
C GLN A 207 41.19 21.53 16.72
N GLN A 208 41.55 21.67 17.99
CA GLN A 208 41.68 22.98 18.61
C GLN A 208 42.90 23.02 19.51
N GLY A 209 43.68 24.09 19.39
CA GLY A 209 44.87 24.29 20.21
C GLY A 209 44.56 24.42 21.70
N PRO A 210 45.56 24.23 22.58
CA PRO A 210 45.45 24.70 23.95
C PRO A 210 45.31 26.24 23.96
N ARG A 211 44.68 26.79 25.00
CA ARG A 211 44.62 28.24 25.19
C ARG A 211 46.01 28.71 25.64
N GLY A 212 46.77 29.34 24.75
CA GLY A 212 48.09 29.88 25.07
C GLY A 212 47.99 31.09 26.01
N PHE A 213 49.02 31.29 26.84
CA PHE A 213 49.09 32.44 27.76
C PHE A 213 49.48 33.76 27.07
N ILE A 214 50.05 33.68 25.85
CA ILE A 214 50.63 34.82 25.11
C ILE A 214 49.74 35.29 23.93
N TRP A 215 48.79 34.46 23.47
CA TRP A 215 47.93 34.76 22.32
C TRP A 215 46.45 34.70 22.73
N ASP A 216 45.70 35.72 22.38
CA ASP A 216 44.31 36.03 22.72
C ASP A 216 43.26 35.13 22.04
N GLY A 217 43.68 34.06 21.34
CA GLY A 217 42.80 33.14 20.65
C GLY A 217 43.30 31.70 20.61
N ARG A 218 42.35 30.76 20.66
CA ARG A 218 42.59 29.34 20.38
C ARG A 218 42.51 29.13 18.87
N TRP A 219 43.54 28.54 18.24
CA TRP A 219 43.41 28.11 16.85
C TRP A 219 42.45 26.94 16.74
N ARG A 220 41.65 26.91 15.68
CA ARG A 220 40.70 25.83 15.39
C ARG A 220 40.83 25.42 13.93
N GLN A 221 40.79 24.11 13.71
CA GLN A 221 40.85 23.51 12.40
C GLN A 221 39.70 22.53 12.22
N VAL A 222 39.11 22.54 11.03
CA VAL A 222 38.04 21.61 10.66
C VAL A 222 38.39 20.95 9.33
N ILE A 223 38.26 19.63 9.29
CA ILE A 223 38.40 18.83 8.07
C ILE A 223 37.11 18.04 7.88
N ARG A 224 36.60 18.02 6.65
CA ARG A 224 35.47 17.19 6.22
C ARG A 224 35.92 16.37 5.03
N ARG A 225 35.67 15.07 5.03
CA ARG A 225 35.98 14.17 3.92
C ARG A 225 35.15 12.90 3.98
N CYS A 226 35.22 12.12 2.90
CA CYS A 226 34.78 10.73 2.90
C CYS A 226 35.73 9.86 3.76
N ALA A 227 35.19 8.76 4.28
CA ALA A 227 35.93 7.76 5.05
C ALA A 227 35.42 6.34 4.76
N SER A 228 36.33 5.38 4.73
CA SER A 228 36.04 3.97 4.48
C SER A 228 35.59 3.23 5.74
N VAL A 229 36.21 3.51 6.88
CA VAL A 229 35.93 2.89 8.19
C VAL A 229 36.06 3.95 9.28
N ALA A 230 35.29 3.80 10.37
CA ALA A 230 35.48 4.58 11.59
C ALA A 230 36.49 3.86 12.50
N ASP A 231 37.52 4.56 12.98
CA ASP A 231 38.58 3.97 13.81
C ASP A 231 38.06 3.27 15.08
N THR A 232 36.94 3.74 15.63
CA THR A 232 36.28 3.17 16.81
C THR A 232 35.15 2.19 16.48
N GLY A 233 34.80 2.02 15.21
CA GLY A 233 33.67 1.21 14.77
C GLY A 233 32.28 1.77 15.11
N VAL A 234 32.18 3.02 15.61
CA VAL A 234 30.91 3.64 15.99
C VAL A 234 30.53 4.78 15.03
N THR A 235 29.29 4.78 14.54
CA THR A 235 28.74 5.82 13.66
C THR A 235 27.59 6.58 14.33
N GLY A 236 27.37 7.84 13.98
CA GLY A 236 26.28 8.67 14.49
C GLY A 236 26.57 9.37 15.82
N VAL A 237 27.78 9.19 16.35
CA VAL A 237 28.31 9.89 17.53
C VAL A 237 29.71 10.45 17.24
N CYS A 238 30.16 11.38 18.07
CA CYS A 238 31.49 11.96 17.98
C CYS A 238 32.37 11.41 19.09
N ASN A 239 33.55 10.91 18.73
CA ASN A 239 34.61 10.63 19.68
C ASN A 239 35.45 11.89 19.90
N TRP A 240 36.09 12.01 21.06
CA TRP A 240 36.90 13.17 21.38
C TRP A 240 38.03 12.81 22.34
N GLY A 241 39.06 13.64 22.37
CA GLY A 241 40.19 13.47 23.26
C GLY A 241 41.11 14.69 23.27
N VAL A 242 42.22 14.57 24.01
CA VAL A 242 43.27 15.59 24.08
C VAL A 242 44.60 14.89 23.87
N TYR A 243 45.39 15.36 22.90
CA TYR A 243 46.74 14.88 22.67
C TYR A 243 47.69 15.32 23.78
N GLU A 244 48.85 14.67 23.90
CA GLU A 244 49.87 15.00 24.92
C GLU A 244 50.36 16.46 24.85
N ASN A 245 50.33 17.06 23.67
CA ASN A 245 50.65 18.48 23.46
C ASN A 245 49.50 19.45 23.83
N GLY A 246 48.42 18.95 24.43
CA GLY A 246 47.26 19.73 24.87
C GLY A 246 46.26 20.11 23.78
N VAL A 247 46.41 19.58 22.56
CA VAL A 247 45.47 19.82 21.45
C VAL A 247 44.23 18.96 21.64
N TYR A 248 43.06 19.60 21.70
CA TYR A 248 41.77 18.91 21.69
C TYR A 248 41.44 18.43 20.29
N TRP A 249 40.92 17.21 20.18
CA TRP A 249 40.40 16.66 18.93
C TRP A 249 39.01 16.07 19.13
N GLU A 250 38.19 16.16 18.09
CA GLU A 250 36.86 15.57 18.02
C GLU A 250 36.64 15.02 16.61
N GLU A 251 36.19 13.78 16.52
CA GLU A 251 35.99 13.07 15.26
C GLU A 251 34.61 12.44 15.24
N CYS A 252 33.84 12.74 14.18
CA CYS A 252 32.48 12.24 14.00
C CYS A 252 32.35 11.49 12.68
N TYR A 253 31.74 10.31 12.72
CA TYR A 253 31.39 9.51 11.54
C TYR A 253 29.88 9.42 11.37
N CYS A 254 29.40 9.44 10.14
CA CYS A 254 27.99 9.24 9.83
C CYS A 254 27.80 8.62 8.43
N ALA A 255 26.67 7.92 8.24
CA ALA A 255 26.42 7.06 7.07
C ALA A 255 25.28 7.59 6.17
N GLU A 256 24.99 8.89 6.21
CA GLU A 256 23.93 9.51 5.43
C GLU A 256 24.49 10.62 4.54
N ASP A 257 23.83 10.87 3.40
CA ASP A 257 24.26 11.95 2.50
C ASP A 257 24.35 13.29 3.22
N SER A 258 25.48 13.96 3.02
CA SER A 258 25.75 15.31 3.51
C SER A 258 25.64 15.44 5.03
N CYS A 259 25.75 14.33 5.78
CA CYS A 259 25.58 14.31 7.23
C CYS A 259 26.70 15.05 7.97
N ASN A 260 27.89 15.13 7.37
CA ASN A 260 29.03 15.84 7.92
C ASN A 260 28.94 17.38 7.78
N ASN A 261 27.74 17.98 7.68
CA ASN A 261 27.55 19.44 7.68
C ASN A 261 27.56 20.05 9.10
N SER A 262 26.87 19.39 10.05
CA SER A 262 26.65 19.84 11.44
C SER A 262 25.70 18.86 12.11
N THR A 263 25.82 18.68 13.43
CA THR A 263 24.88 17.88 14.23
C THR A 263 23.51 18.54 14.23
N SER A 264 22.57 18.00 13.46
CA SER A 264 21.14 18.28 13.62
C SER A 264 20.44 16.97 13.90
N ILE A 265 19.75 16.91 15.03
CA ILE A 265 18.85 15.82 15.41
C ILE A 265 17.86 15.65 14.25
N LYS A 266 17.96 14.52 13.53
CA LYS A 266 17.00 14.19 12.46
C LYS A 266 15.82 13.46 13.09
N VAL A 267 14.68 14.14 13.22
CA VAL A 267 13.40 13.46 13.46
C VAL A 267 12.97 12.83 12.13
N SER A 268 12.81 11.51 12.12
CA SER A 268 12.46 10.76 10.91
C SER A 268 10.99 10.97 10.52
N MET A 269 10.74 11.66 9.42
CA MET A 269 9.39 11.84 8.85
C MET A 269 8.71 10.51 8.46
N LYS A 270 9.47 9.40 8.34
CA LYS A 270 8.93 8.06 8.06
C LYS A 270 8.00 7.56 9.18
N PHE A 271 8.25 7.95 10.44
CA PHE A 271 7.36 7.62 11.56
C PHE A 271 5.99 8.30 11.44
N VAL A 272 5.96 9.54 10.94
CA VAL A 272 4.72 10.30 10.77
C VAL A 272 3.85 9.69 9.66
N PHE A 273 4.46 9.31 8.53
CA PHE A 273 3.73 8.67 7.43
C PHE A 273 3.25 7.25 7.79
N SER A 274 4.04 6.46 8.52
CA SER A 274 3.61 5.14 9.01
C SER A 274 2.41 5.23 9.94
N LEU A 275 2.35 6.26 10.79
CA LEU A 275 1.23 6.50 11.69
C LEU A 275 -0.03 6.92 10.93
N LEU A 276 0.09 7.78 9.91
CA LEU A 276 -1.02 8.22 9.06
C LEU A 276 -1.60 7.06 8.22
N ILE A 277 -0.74 6.18 7.70
CA ILE A 277 -1.15 4.98 6.97
C ILE A 277 -1.87 4.00 7.90
N PHE A 278 -1.38 3.79 9.12
CA PHE A 278 -2.05 2.96 10.11
C PHE A 278 -3.45 3.50 10.47
N ILE A 279 -3.58 4.81 10.66
CA ILE A 279 -4.87 5.47 10.95
C ILE A 279 -5.85 5.31 9.78
N THR A 280 -5.38 5.43 8.54
CA THR A 280 -6.24 5.31 7.35
C THR A 280 -6.66 3.86 7.08
N ILE A 281 -5.76 2.88 7.26
CA ILE A 281 -6.09 1.45 7.18
C ILE A 281 -7.06 1.04 8.29
N SER A 282 -6.87 1.52 9.51
CA SER A 282 -7.79 1.27 10.63
C SER A 282 -9.19 1.84 10.37
N LYS A 283 -9.29 3.00 9.70
CA LYS A 283 -10.58 3.55 9.26
C LYS A 283 -11.23 2.75 8.13
N TYR A 284 -10.42 2.19 7.22
CA TYR A 284 -10.91 1.39 6.10
C TYR A 284 -11.39 -0.01 6.53
N LEU A 285 -10.72 -0.64 7.50
CA LEU A 285 -11.12 -1.95 8.04
C LEU A 285 -12.36 -1.88 8.95
N ASN A 286 -12.69 -0.71 9.48
CA ASN A 286 -13.86 -0.47 10.33
C ASN A 286 -15.04 0.15 9.55
N SER A 287 -14.97 0.23 8.22
CA SER A 287 -16.01 0.76 7.33
C SER A 287 -16.47 -0.29 6.33
#